data_AF-A0A1Y2AAE4-F1
#
_entry.id   AF-A0A1Y2AAE4-F1
#
_cell.length_a   1.000
_cell.length_b   1.000
_cell.length_c   1.000
_cell.angle_alpha   90.00
_cell.angle_beta   90.00
_cell.angle_gamma   90.00
#
_symmetry.space_group_name_H-M   'P 1'
#
loop_
_entity.id
_entity.type
_entity.pdbx_description
1 polymer ?
#
loop_
_entity_poly.entity_id
_entity_poly.type
_entity_poly.pdbx_seq_one_letter_code
_entity_poly.pdbx_strand_id
1 'polypeptide(L)'
;MDDLPQTVKGAVFVAKAISVEYLWIDALCVLQDSPEDKAQEIARMAQIYHQSLVTIVAASSEDMTHGFLQPRLERSPFLRLEYDLPLAREKEPIIPFRVAQGTFGSVFSGC
;
A
#
# COMPACT_ATOMS: atom_id res chain seq x y z
N MET A 1 4.58 24.50 6.25
CA MET A 1 4.40 23.02 6.25
C MET A 1 2.93 22.63 6.34
N ASP A 2 2.02 23.56 6.65
CA ASP A 2 0.61 23.25 6.87
C ASP A 2 -0.16 22.87 5.59
N ASP A 3 0.27 23.36 4.41
CA ASP A 3 -0.41 23.11 3.13
C ASP A 3 -0.13 21.74 2.48
N LEU A 4 0.76 20.93 3.05
CA LEU A 4 1.05 19.59 2.51
C LEU A 4 -0.01 18.57 2.95
N PRO A 5 -0.43 17.65 2.07
CA PRO A 5 -1.32 16.55 2.43
C PRO A 5 -0.75 15.71 3.57
N GLN A 6 -1.63 15.12 4.39
CA GLN A 6 -1.17 14.34 5.54
C GLN A 6 -0.38 13.10 5.16
N THR A 7 -0.65 12.50 4.00
CA THR A 7 0.16 11.39 3.48
C THR A 7 1.60 11.80 3.22
N VAL A 8 1.83 13.01 2.69
CA VAL A 8 3.19 13.53 2.46
C VAL A 8 3.90 13.80 3.79
N LYS A 9 3.21 14.42 4.75
CA LYS A 9 3.75 14.65 6.10
C LYS A 9 4.13 13.33 6.79
N GLY A 10 3.26 12.31 6.67
CA GLY A 10 3.53 10.97 7.18
C GLY A 10 4.73 10.31 6.51
N ALA A 11 4.87 10.43 5.19
CA ALA A 11 6.01 9.88 4.46
C ALA A 11 7.34 10.53 4.89
N VAL A 12 7.35 11.86 5.06
CA VAL A 12 8.53 12.59 5.59
C VAL A 12 8.87 12.16 7.02
N PHE A 13 7.86 11.97 7.87
CA PHE A 13 8.07 11.47 9.23
C PHE A 13 8.72 10.08 9.22
N VAL A 14 8.20 9.16 8.41
CA VAL A 14 8.76 7.80 8.26
C VAL A 14 10.19 7.87 7.73
N ALA A 15 10.46 8.64 6.67
CA ALA A 15 11.80 8.79 6.09
C ALA A 15 12.82 9.29 7.12
N LYS A 16 12.44 10.29 7.94
CA LYS A 16 13.28 10.77 9.05
C LYS A 16 13.51 9.71 10.12
N ALA A 17 12.48 8.95 10.49
CA ALA A 17 12.59 7.89 11.49
C ALA A 17 13.55 6.77 11.06
N ILE A 18 13.64 6.49 9.76
CA ILE A 18 14.58 5.52 9.19
C ILE A 18 15.90 6.13 8.72
N SER A 19 16.15 7.42 9.03
CA SER A 19 17.37 8.15 8.65
C SER A 19 17.65 8.21 7.14
N VAL A 20 16.60 8.34 6.33
CA VAL A 20 16.69 8.56 4.88
C VAL A 20 16.56 10.05 4.58
N GLU A 21 17.54 10.60 3.88
CA GLU A 21 17.65 12.03 3.59
C GLU A 21 16.82 12.47 2.38
N TYR A 22 16.62 11.58 1.41
CA TYR A 22 15.92 11.88 0.16
C TYR A 22 14.65 11.05 0.03
N LEU A 23 13.55 11.75 -0.27
CA LEU A 23 12.25 11.15 -0.52
C LEU A 23 11.76 11.59 -1.89
N TRP A 24 11.38 10.62 -2.73
CA TRP A 24 10.77 10.88 -4.03
C TRP A 24 9.25 10.73 -3.92
N ILE A 25 8.50 11.74 -4.36
CA ILE A 25 7.04 11.76 -4.40
C ILE A 25 6.64 12.28 -5.78
N ASP A 26 5.90 11.50 -6.55
CA ASP A 26 5.46 11.81 -7.92
C ASP A 26 4.74 13.17 -8.00
N ALA A 27 3.89 13.49 -7.02
CA ALA A 27 3.18 14.76 -6.94
C ALA A 27 4.09 15.99 -6.72
N LEU A 28 5.36 15.80 -6.29
CA LEU A 28 6.31 16.88 -6.02
C LEU A 28 7.52 16.88 -6.96
N CYS A 29 7.94 15.70 -7.42
CA CYS A 29 9.16 15.51 -8.21
C CYS A 29 8.90 15.52 -9.72
N VAL A 30 7.65 15.39 -10.17
CA VAL A 30 7.28 15.43 -11.58
C VAL A 30 6.58 16.74 -11.90
N LEU A 31 7.02 17.41 -12.98
CA LEU A 31 6.37 18.64 -13.45
C LEU A 31 4.96 18.32 -13.97
N GLN A 32 3.94 18.76 -13.23
CA GLN A 32 2.57 18.36 -13.54
C GLN A 32 1.99 19.05 -14.80
N ASP A 33 2.54 20.18 -15.19
CA ASP A 33 2.02 20.99 -16.30
C ASP A 33 2.60 20.60 -17.67
N SER A 34 3.67 19.78 -17.72
CA SER A 34 4.24 19.30 -18.98
C SER A 34 3.85 17.84 -19.22
N PRO A 35 3.10 17.54 -20.30
CA PRO A 35 2.79 16.17 -20.68
C PRO A 35 4.04 15.39 -21.13
N GLU A 36 5.02 16.06 -21.72
CA GLU A 36 6.29 15.45 -22.13
C GLU A 36 7.11 14.98 -20.91
N ASP A 37 7.29 15.83 -19.90
CA ASP A 37 8.01 15.48 -18.68
C ASP A 37 7.29 14.37 -17.91
N LYS A 38 5.95 14.43 -17.84
CA LYS A 38 5.15 13.34 -17.28
C LYS A 38 5.42 12.01 -17.96
N ALA A 39 5.38 11.97 -19.30
CA ALA A 39 5.60 10.73 -20.05
C ALA A 39 7.00 10.16 -19.78
N GLN A 40 8.02 11.03 -19.69
CA GLN A 40 9.39 10.62 -19.40
C GLN A 40 9.53 10.06 -17.97
N GLU A 41 8.96 10.73 -16.97
CA GLU A 41 9.05 10.29 -15.58
C GLU A 41 8.21 9.02 -15.33
N ILE A 42 7.04 8.90 -15.95
CA ILE A 42 6.22 7.67 -15.91
C ILE A 42 7.00 6.48 -16.48
N ALA A 43 7.74 6.68 -17.58
CA ALA A 43 8.59 5.63 -18.15
C ALA A 43 9.72 5.19 -17.19
N ARG A 44 10.15 6.07 -16.29
CA ARG A 44 11.18 5.81 -15.28
C ARG A 44 10.63 5.27 -13.96
N MET A 45 9.32 5.38 -13.69
CA MET A 45 8.72 5.00 -12.40
C MET A 45 9.08 3.56 -11.98
N ALA A 46 9.04 2.60 -12.90
CA ALA A 46 9.41 1.22 -12.61
C ALA A 46 10.85 1.10 -12.08
N GLN A 47 11.77 1.85 -12.70
CA GLN A 47 13.17 1.89 -12.28
C GLN A 47 13.34 2.61 -10.94
N ILE A 48 12.63 3.71 -10.72
CA ILE A 48 12.66 4.47 -9.45
C ILE A 48 12.20 3.58 -8.28
N TYR A 49 11.08 2.87 -8.43
CA TYR A 49 10.61 1.95 -7.40
C TYR A 49 11.54 0.75 -7.19
N HIS A 50 12.17 0.25 -8.25
CA HIS A 50 13.12 -0.85 -8.14
C HIS A 50 14.43 -0.44 -7.46
N GLN A 51 14.88 0.80 -7.67
CA GLN A 51 16.14 1.31 -7.13
C GLN A 51 15.97 2.08 -5.80
N SER A 52 14.77 2.15 -5.25
CA SER A 52 14.53 2.78 -3.95
C SER A 52 15.07 1.92 -2.81
N LEU A 53 15.55 2.57 -1.74
CA LEU A 53 15.92 1.84 -0.52
C LEU A 53 14.69 1.23 0.16
N VAL A 54 13.57 1.96 0.14
CA VAL A 54 12.28 1.55 0.68
C VAL A 54 11.17 2.22 -0.11
N THR A 55 10.06 1.51 -0.25
CA THR A 55 8.83 2.03 -0.86
C THR A 55 7.75 2.10 0.21
N ILE A 56 7.27 3.30 0.52
CA ILE A 56 6.21 3.53 1.49
C ILE A 56 4.86 3.45 0.77
N VAL A 57 4.02 2.49 1.16
CA VAL A 57 2.67 2.33 0.60
C VAL A 57 1.63 2.65 1.67
N ALA A 58 0.86 3.71 1.45
CA ALA A 58 -0.20 4.20 2.35
C ALA A 58 -1.50 3.38 2.21
N ALA A 59 -1.43 2.04 2.29
CA ALA A 59 -2.55 1.14 2.02
C ALA A 59 -3.76 1.27 2.98
N SER A 60 -3.58 1.95 4.11
CA SER A 60 -4.64 2.18 5.10
C SER A 60 -5.35 3.53 4.97
N SER A 61 -4.98 4.34 3.98
CA SER A 61 -5.58 5.65 3.74
C SER A 61 -6.41 5.60 2.47
N GLU A 62 -7.64 6.10 2.53
CA GLU A 62 -8.50 6.21 1.34
C GLU A 62 -8.04 7.36 0.43
N ASP A 63 -7.57 8.46 1.05
CA ASP A 63 -7.14 9.67 0.35
C ASP A 63 -5.86 10.27 0.93
N MET A 64 -5.24 11.21 0.20
CA MET A 64 -4.01 11.91 0.60
C MET A 64 -4.19 12.82 1.85
N THR A 65 -5.44 13.15 2.19
CA THR A 65 -5.81 14.06 3.29
C THR A 65 -5.88 13.38 4.66
N HIS A 66 -6.18 12.07 4.71
CA HIS A 66 -6.43 11.34 5.94
C HIS A 66 -5.16 10.78 6.60
N GLY A 67 -4.07 10.64 5.84
CA GLY A 67 -2.79 10.11 6.33
C GLY A 67 -2.86 8.62 6.67
N PHE A 68 -1.70 7.99 6.89
CA PHE A 68 -1.60 6.53 7.03
C PHE A 68 -1.00 6.06 8.37
N LEU A 69 -0.57 6.98 9.23
CA LEU A 69 0.08 6.67 10.51
C LEU A 69 -0.90 6.56 11.68
N GLN A 70 -2.11 6.07 11.40
CA GLN A 70 -3.13 5.87 12.42
C GLN A 70 -2.77 4.67 13.33
N PRO A 71 -3.11 4.73 14.63
CA PRO A 71 -2.94 3.60 15.53
C PRO A 71 -3.58 2.36 14.93
N ARG A 72 -2.84 1.25 14.91
CA ARG A 72 -3.43 -0.03 14.54
C ARG A 72 -4.49 -0.34 15.59
N LEU A 73 -5.77 -0.31 15.20
CA LEU A 73 -6.83 -0.85 16.05
C LEU A 73 -6.41 -2.25 16.46
N GLU A 74 -6.42 -2.52 17.77
CA GLU A 74 -6.19 -3.82 18.37
C GLU A 74 -6.82 -4.88 17.46
N ARG A 75 -5.98 -5.71 16.84
CA ARG A 75 -6.49 -6.83 16.04
C ARG A 75 -7.43 -7.58 16.96
N SER A 76 -8.71 -7.72 16.61
CA SER A 76 -9.58 -8.65 17.34
C SER A 76 -8.81 -9.96 17.45
N PRO A 77 -8.84 -10.65 18.62
CA PRO A 77 -8.12 -11.90 18.78
C PRO A 77 -8.43 -12.74 17.55
N PHE A 78 -7.36 -13.00 16.80
CA PHE A 78 -7.24 -13.89 15.65
C PHE A 78 -8.54 -14.64 15.42
N LEU A 79 -9.25 -14.29 14.33
CA LEU A 79 -10.32 -15.14 13.84
C LEU A 79 -9.64 -16.44 13.41
N ARG A 80 -9.54 -17.40 14.33
CA ARG A 80 -9.11 -18.76 14.04
C ARG A 80 -10.24 -19.35 13.20
N LEU A 81 -10.12 -19.19 11.89
CA LEU A 81 -10.90 -19.98 10.95
C LEU A 81 -10.39 -21.41 11.11
N GLU A 82 -11.07 -22.19 11.96
CA GLU A 82 -10.95 -23.64 11.94
C GLU A 82 -11.45 -24.10 10.58
N TYR A 83 -10.53 -24.24 9.65
CA TYR A 83 -10.78 -24.84 8.36
C TYR A 83 -10.20 -26.24 8.41
N ASP A 84 -11.06 -27.25 8.35
CA ASP A 84 -10.65 -28.61 8.06
C ASP A 84 -10.11 -28.62 6.63
N LEU A 85 -8.80 -28.43 6.46
CA LEU A 85 -8.12 -28.69 5.20
C LEU A 85 -8.38 -30.16 4.85
N PRO A 86 -9.15 -30.49 3.80
CA PRO A 86 -9.18 -31.85 3.33
C PRO A 86 -7.77 -32.14 2.81
N LEU A 87 -7.03 -33.00 3.52
CA LEU A 87 -5.72 -33.51 3.11
C LEU A 87 -5.77 -34.34 1.80
N ALA A 88 -6.89 -34.31 1.08
CA ALA A 88 -7.10 -35.05 -0.14
C ALA A 88 -6.82 -34.14 -1.35
N ARG A 89 -5.71 -34.44 -2.04
CA ARG A 89 -5.50 -34.17 -3.46
C ARG A 89 -6.84 -34.23 -4.21
N GLU A 90 -7.30 -33.11 -4.76
CA GLU A 90 -8.02 -32.97 -6.05
C GLU A 90 -8.87 -31.70 -6.19
N LYS A 91 -9.01 -30.84 -5.16
CA LYS A 91 -9.69 -29.54 -5.32
C LYS A 91 -8.81 -28.39 -4.88
N GLU A 92 -8.68 -27.38 -5.76
CA GLU A 92 -7.92 -26.16 -5.50
C GLU A 92 -8.36 -25.53 -4.17
N PRO A 93 -7.42 -25.06 -3.34
CA PRO A 93 -7.75 -24.49 -2.05
C PRO A 93 -8.56 -23.20 -2.26
N ILE A 94 -9.77 -23.20 -1.71
CA ILE A 94 -10.60 -21.99 -1.65
C ILE A 94 -10.12 -21.18 -0.46
N ILE A 95 -9.52 -20.02 -0.72
CA ILE A 95 -8.99 -19.14 0.32
C ILE A 95 -10.10 -18.16 0.72
N PRO A 96 -10.60 -18.20 1.98
CA PRO A 96 -11.54 -17.20 2.45
C PRO A 96 -10.82 -15.86 2.64
N PHE A 97 -11.36 -14.79 2.06
CA PHE A 97 -10.87 -13.42 2.27
C PHE A 97 -11.99 -12.55 2.80
N ARG A 98 -11.61 -11.55 3.62
CA ARG A 98 -12.55 -10.60 4.22
C ARG A 98 -12.60 -9.35 3.35
N VAL A 99 -13.79 -8.99 2.87
CA VAL A 99 -14.03 -7.69 2.21
C VAL A 99 -14.23 -6.62 3.28
N ALA A 100 -13.91 -5.36 2.99
CA ALA A 100 -13.99 -4.21 3.91
C ALA A 100 -15.34 -4.07 4.63
N GLN A 101 -16.42 -4.62 4.07
CA GLN A 101 -17.78 -4.61 4.62
C GLN A 101 -18.08 -5.75 5.62
N GLY A 102 -17.11 -6.60 5.94
CA GLY A 102 -17.31 -7.75 6.83
C GLY A 102 -17.87 -9.01 6.14
N THR A 103 -18.11 -8.96 4.83
CA THR A 103 -18.51 -10.12 4.03
C THR A 103 -17.31 -11.05 3.81
N PHE A 104 -17.49 -12.34 4.08
CA PHE A 104 -16.52 -13.39 3.74
C PHE A 104 -16.76 -13.83 2.30
N GLY A 105 -15.76 -13.63 1.44
CA GLY A 105 -15.75 -14.13 0.07
C GLY A 105 -14.81 -15.32 -0.07
N SER A 106 -15.02 -16.13 -1.10
CA SER A 106 -14.14 -17.23 -1.51
C SER A 106 -13.45 -16.88 -2.82
N VAL A 107 -12.11 -16.88 -2.86
CA VAL A 107 -11.34 -16.84 -4.11
C VAL A 107 -10.81 -18.24 -4.40
N PHE A 108 -11.05 -18.69 -5.64
CA PHE A 108 -10.38 -19.85 -6.22
C PHE A 108 -9.00 -19.40 -6.67
N SER A 109 -7.95 -20.09 -6.24
CA SER A 109 -6.59 -19.87 -6.74
C SER A 109 -6.40 -20.56 -8.10
N GLY A 110 -7.21 -20.18 -9.09
CA GLY A 110 -7.09 -20.62 -10.48
C GLY A 110 -6.77 -19.41 -11.37
N CYS A 111 -5.72 -19.51 -12.18
CA CYS A 111 -5.37 -18.53 -13.22
C CYS A 111 -6.51 -18.28 -14.21
#